data_AF-A0A534I711-F1
#
_entry.id   AF-A0A534I711-F1
#
_cell.length_a   1.000
_cell.length_b   1.000
_cell.length_c   1.000
_cell.angle_alpha   90.00
_cell.angle_beta   90.00
_cell.angle_gamma   90.00
#
_symmetry.space_group_name_H-M   'P 1'
#
loop_
_entity.id
_entity.type
_entity.pdbx_description
1 polymer ?
#
loop_
_entity_poly.entity_id
_entity_poly.type
_entity_poly.pdbx_seq_one_letter_code
_entity_poly.pdbx_strand_id
1 'polypeptide(L)'
;MSAVLLAVFNEYGVADRVRTRLVGDGFPTDRVELTASCEPGRAGLHPAASARARFAQYFLTLLTEDEERPFVELLVERVECGAATIAVHPRGAIETARAAEILETEGAVEVVGHDLESQTFEFAASREDGYWVRHFMVDNPSGADCIYCRLFPGHRYH
;
A
#
# COMPACT_ATOMS: atom_id res chain seq x y z
N MET A 1 2.99 9.93 -13.75
CA MET A 1 2.32 9.37 -12.56
C MET A 1 3.40 8.68 -11.74
N SER A 2 3.25 8.62 -10.42
CA SER A 2 4.30 8.08 -9.54
C SER A 2 3.82 6.77 -8.97
N ALA A 3 4.50 5.70 -9.36
CA ALA A 3 4.35 4.41 -8.74
C ALA A 3 4.56 4.45 -7.22
N VAL A 4 3.74 3.69 -6.53
CA VAL A 4 3.73 3.60 -5.07
C VAL A 4 3.45 2.16 -4.64
N LEU A 5 4.18 1.69 -3.63
CA LEU A 5 3.86 0.51 -2.87
C LEU A 5 3.26 0.95 -1.53
N LEU A 6 2.02 0.55 -1.27
CA LEU A 6 1.31 0.84 -0.04
C LEU A 6 1.18 -0.43 0.79
N ALA A 7 1.76 -0.42 1.99
CA ALA A 7 1.65 -1.51 2.95
C ALA A 7 0.79 -1.11 4.15
N VAL A 8 0.02 -2.07 4.69
CA VAL A 8 -0.80 -1.92 5.89
C VAL A 8 -0.27 -2.80 7.00
N PHE A 9 -0.17 -2.23 8.21
CA PHE A 9 0.28 -2.90 9.42
C PHE A 9 -0.79 -2.75 10.50
N ASN A 10 -1.03 -3.81 11.28
CA ASN A 10 -1.98 -3.75 12.40
C ASN A 10 -1.49 -2.85 13.54
N GLU A 11 -0.18 -2.67 13.67
CA GLU A 11 0.44 -1.96 14.78
C GLU A 11 1.42 -0.90 14.27
N TYR A 12 1.25 0.34 14.76
CA TYR A 12 2.17 1.44 14.48
C TYR A 12 3.63 1.12 14.80
N GLY A 13 3.89 0.43 15.93
CA GLY A 13 5.25 0.11 16.34
C GLY A 13 5.98 -0.83 15.38
N VAL A 14 5.26 -1.69 14.65
CA VAL A 14 5.83 -2.51 13.59
C VAL A 14 6.16 -1.62 12.39
N ALA A 15 5.19 -0.83 11.92
CA ALA A 15 5.36 0.06 10.78
C ALA A 15 6.51 1.06 10.96
N ASP A 16 6.70 1.62 12.16
CA ASP A 16 7.81 2.54 12.44
C ASP A 16 9.20 1.86 12.31
N ARG A 17 9.32 0.61 12.76
CA ARG A 17 10.55 -0.19 12.57
C ARG A 17 10.78 -0.50 11.10
N VAL A 18 9.74 -0.83 10.35
CA VAL A 18 9.84 -1.07 8.90
C VAL A 18 10.24 0.19 8.14
N ARG A 19 9.66 1.36 8.48
CA ARG A 19 10.10 2.66 7.95
C ARG A 19 11.60 2.86 8.18
N THR A 20 12.06 2.62 9.41
CA THR A 20 13.49 2.75 9.76
C THR A 20 14.37 1.78 8.96
N ARG A 21 13.91 0.55 8.75
CA ARG A 21 14.61 -0.46 7.95
C ARG A 21 14.70 -0.07 6.47
N LEU A 22 13.60 0.39 5.88
CA LEU A 22 13.59 0.89 4.50
C LEU A 22 14.60 2.03 4.33
N VAL A 23 14.63 2.98 5.26
CA VAL A 23 15.61 4.07 5.22
C VAL A 23 17.04 3.55 5.39
N GLY A 24 17.25 2.61 6.31
CA GLY A 24 18.54 1.96 6.52
C GLY A 24 19.04 1.15 5.32
N ASP A 25 18.12 0.60 4.52
CA ASP A 25 18.42 -0.12 3.28
C ASP A 25 18.74 0.82 2.09
N GLY A 26 18.52 2.12 2.26
CA GLY A 26 18.91 3.16 1.32
C GLY A 26 17.74 3.88 0.63
N PHE A 27 16.49 3.62 1.05
CA PHE A 27 15.34 4.39 0.56
C PHE A 27 15.35 5.81 1.15
N PRO A 28 15.25 6.88 0.34
CA PRO A 28 15.21 8.25 0.86
C PRO A 28 14.01 8.49 1.78
N THR A 29 14.22 9.23 2.87
CA THR A 29 13.19 9.51 3.88
C THR A 29 12.00 10.31 3.33
N ASP A 30 12.18 11.05 2.24
CA ASP A 30 11.13 11.79 1.55
C ASP A 30 10.25 10.91 0.65
N ARG A 31 10.56 9.60 0.55
CA ARG A 31 9.87 8.62 -0.30
C ARG A 31 9.29 7.44 0.48
N VAL A 32 9.50 7.44 1.79
CA VAL A 32 8.92 6.45 2.70
C VAL A 32 8.04 7.23 3.67
N GLU A 33 6.74 7.09 3.49
CA GLU A 33 5.74 7.86 4.22
C GLU A 33 4.96 6.95 5.15
N LEU A 34 5.10 7.17 6.46
CA LEU A 34 4.31 6.48 7.48
C LEU A 34 3.08 7.31 7.81
N THR A 35 1.91 6.69 7.83
CA THR A 35 0.64 7.31 8.23
C THR A 35 -0.08 6.41 9.23
N ALA A 36 -0.34 6.94 10.42
CA ALA A 36 -1.12 6.31 11.48
C ALA A 36 -1.95 7.36 12.24
N SER A 37 -2.94 6.93 13.03
CA SER A 37 -3.74 7.87 13.83
C SER A 37 -2.91 8.66 14.86
N CYS A 38 -1.88 8.03 15.44
CA CYS A 38 -0.96 8.67 16.39
C CYS A 38 0.16 9.49 15.74
N GLU A 39 0.53 9.17 14.50
CA GLU A 39 1.50 9.92 13.67
C GLU A 39 0.90 10.11 12.28
N PRO A 40 0.12 11.19 12.05
CA PRO A 40 -0.55 11.42 10.77
C PRO A 40 0.39 11.66 9.59
N GLY A 41 1.70 11.88 9.83
CA GLY A 41 2.70 12.06 8.78
C GLY A 41 2.32 13.14 7.76
N ARG A 42 2.54 12.84 6.47
CA ARG A 42 2.14 13.72 5.35
C ARG A 42 0.63 13.90 5.28
N ALA A 43 -0.15 12.87 5.64
CA ALA A 43 -1.60 12.95 5.62
C ALA A 43 -2.16 14.06 6.53
N GLY A 44 -1.48 14.34 7.64
CA GLY A 44 -1.83 15.43 8.55
C GLY A 44 -1.75 16.84 7.95
N LEU A 45 -1.03 17.02 6.84
CA LEU A 45 -0.79 18.29 6.16
C LEU A 45 -1.89 18.66 5.14
N HIS A 46 -2.80 17.73 4.83
CA HIS A 46 -3.87 17.96 3.87
C HIS A 46 -4.92 18.95 4.41
N PRO A 47 -5.49 19.82 3.55
CA PRO A 47 -6.49 20.80 3.95
C PRO A 47 -7.87 20.15 4.13
N ALA A 48 -8.15 19.64 5.33
CA ALA A 48 -9.50 19.22 5.71
C ALA A 48 -9.79 19.43 7.21
N ALA A 49 -11.06 19.59 7.55
CA ALA A 49 -11.50 19.91 8.90
C ALA A 49 -11.40 18.73 9.89
N SER A 50 -11.45 17.49 9.40
CA SER A 50 -11.37 16.27 10.23
C SER A 50 -10.14 15.43 9.89
N ALA A 51 -9.66 14.63 10.84
CA ALA A 51 -8.58 13.67 10.59
C ALA A 51 -8.96 12.68 9.48
N ARG A 52 -10.18 12.12 9.54
CA ARG A 52 -10.74 11.25 8.49
C ARG A 52 -10.60 11.85 7.10
N ALA A 53 -11.07 13.09 6.92
CA ALA A 53 -11.06 13.76 5.62
C ALA A 53 -9.64 14.05 5.13
N ARG A 54 -8.70 14.32 6.05
CA ARG A 54 -7.28 14.47 5.72
C ARG A 54 -6.66 13.16 5.24
N PHE A 55 -6.92 12.05 5.93
CA PHE A 55 -6.47 10.73 5.49
C PHE A 55 -7.06 10.33 4.14
N ALA A 56 -8.37 10.56 3.93
CA ALA A 56 -9.01 10.30 2.65
C ALA A 56 -8.37 11.12 1.52
N GLN A 57 -8.18 12.43 1.72
CA GLN A 57 -7.51 13.28 0.74
C GLN A 57 -6.09 12.81 0.44
N TYR A 58 -5.33 12.41 1.45
CA TYR A 58 -3.98 11.89 1.29
C TYR A 58 -3.96 10.61 0.45
N PHE A 59 -4.74 9.59 0.81
CA PHE A 59 -4.76 8.35 0.05
C PHE A 59 -5.26 8.53 -1.38
N LEU A 60 -6.18 9.47 -1.63
CA LEU A 60 -6.60 9.83 -2.99
C LEU A 60 -5.50 10.52 -3.82
N THR A 61 -4.42 11.01 -3.19
CA THR A 61 -3.23 11.46 -3.94
C THR A 61 -2.29 10.32 -4.33
N LEU A 62 -2.38 9.18 -3.63
CA LEU A 62 -1.60 7.99 -3.90
C LEU A 62 -2.31 7.02 -4.86
N LEU A 63 -3.62 6.87 -4.66
CA LEU A 63 -4.52 5.97 -5.38
C LEU A 63 -5.50 6.84 -6.18
N THR A 64 -5.16 7.05 -7.44
CA THR A 64 -5.77 8.11 -8.26
C THR A 64 -6.92 7.61 -9.14
N GLU A 65 -7.15 6.29 -9.22
CA GLU A 65 -8.21 5.72 -10.03
C GLU A 65 -9.55 5.73 -9.28
N ASP A 66 -10.64 6.01 -10.01
CA ASP A 66 -11.97 6.08 -9.39
C ASP A 66 -12.42 4.74 -8.79
N GLU A 67 -11.94 3.63 -9.35
CA GLU A 67 -12.21 2.27 -8.86
C GLU A 67 -11.51 1.98 -7.52
N GLU A 68 -10.50 2.76 -7.14
CA GLU A 68 -9.73 2.60 -5.90
C GLU A 68 -10.37 3.35 -4.71
N ARG A 69 -11.36 4.22 -4.96
CA ARG A 69 -12.04 4.99 -3.90
C ARG A 69 -12.60 4.13 -2.76
N PRO A 70 -13.24 2.96 -3.01
CA PRO A 70 -13.69 2.09 -1.92
C PRO A 70 -12.53 1.56 -1.07
N PHE A 71 -11.37 1.32 -1.68
CA PHE A 71 -10.18 0.88 -0.97
C PHE A 71 -9.59 2.01 -0.12
N VAL A 72 -9.61 3.26 -0.62
CA VAL A 72 -9.25 4.43 0.19
C VAL A 72 -10.10 4.55 1.45
N GLU A 73 -11.42 4.42 1.36
CA GLU A 73 -12.30 4.49 2.54
C GLU A 73 -11.97 3.40 3.56
N LEU A 74 -11.63 2.20 3.10
CA LEU A 74 -11.18 1.09 3.96
C LEU A 74 -9.86 1.41 4.65
N LEU A 75 -8.88 2.00 3.94
CA LEU A 75 -7.60 2.41 4.52
C LEU A 75 -7.79 3.45 5.62
N VAL A 76 -8.64 4.44 5.38
CA VAL A 76 -8.97 5.47 6.36
C VAL A 76 -9.58 4.84 7.61
N GLU A 77 -10.58 3.97 7.45
CA GLU A 77 -11.20 3.26 8.57
C GLU A 77 -10.18 2.42 9.35
N ARG A 78 -9.30 1.69 8.67
CA ARG A 78 -8.24 0.91 9.33
C ARG A 78 -7.29 1.80 10.14
N VAL A 79 -6.86 2.93 9.58
CA VAL A 79 -5.99 3.88 10.28
C VAL A 79 -6.69 4.46 11.51
N GLU A 80 -7.98 4.83 11.41
CA GLU A 80 -8.79 5.28 12.55
C GLU A 80 -8.92 4.21 13.63
N CYS A 81 -8.99 2.94 13.24
CA CYS A 81 -9.01 1.78 14.14
C CYS A 81 -7.63 1.39 14.69
N GLY A 82 -6.58 2.16 14.43
CA GLY A 82 -5.24 1.98 15.03
C GLY A 82 -4.21 1.30 14.12
N ALA A 83 -4.57 0.95 12.89
CA ALA A 83 -3.60 0.48 11.90
C ALA A 83 -2.65 1.60 11.48
N ALA A 84 -1.53 1.20 10.87
CA ALA A 84 -0.58 2.10 10.25
C ALA A 84 -0.34 1.70 8.79
N THR A 85 -0.01 2.67 7.96
CA THR A 85 0.31 2.45 6.55
C THR A 85 1.68 3.01 6.21
N ILE A 86 2.41 2.33 5.33
CA ILE A 86 3.66 2.83 4.74
C ILE A 86 3.44 2.96 3.24
N ALA A 87 3.60 4.16 2.70
CA ALA A 87 3.71 4.38 1.27
C ALA A 87 5.20 4.51 0.91
N VAL A 88 5.65 3.68 -0.03
CA VAL A 88 7.01 3.73 -0.60
C VAL A 88 6.91 4.18 -2.04
N HIS A 89 7.73 5.16 -2.43
CA HIS A 89 7.84 5.65 -3.81
C HIS A 89 9.15 5.17 -4.45
N PRO A 90 9.22 3.91 -4.92
CA PRO A 90 10.45 3.34 -5.48
C PRO A 90 10.81 3.96 -6.84
N ARG A 91 12.09 3.88 -7.22
CA ARG A 91 12.60 4.16 -8.57
C ARG A 91 12.93 2.85 -9.29
N GLY A 92 12.08 2.48 -10.24
CA GLY A 92 12.30 1.34 -11.10
C GLY A 92 12.09 -0.01 -10.41
N ALA A 93 12.22 -1.08 -11.20
CA ALA A 93 11.87 -2.43 -10.77
C ALA A 93 12.74 -2.97 -9.61
N ILE A 94 14.02 -2.57 -9.53
CA ILE A 94 14.94 -3.05 -8.48
C ILE A 94 14.52 -2.53 -7.10
N GLU A 95 14.27 -1.22 -6.98
CA GLU A 95 13.77 -0.65 -5.73
C GLU A 95 12.38 -1.17 -5.39
N THR A 96 11.51 -1.35 -6.39
CA THR A 96 10.16 -1.90 -6.20
C THR A 96 10.21 -3.31 -5.63
N ALA A 97 10.97 -4.22 -6.24
CA ALA A 97 11.09 -5.61 -5.75
C ALA A 97 11.66 -5.66 -4.33
N ARG A 98 12.68 -4.83 -4.06
CA ARG A 98 13.31 -4.80 -2.73
C ARG A 98 12.40 -4.21 -1.65
N ALA A 99 11.67 -3.14 -1.97
CA ALA A 99 10.70 -2.56 -1.06
C ALA A 99 9.59 -3.56 -0.75
N ALA A 100 9.05 -4.25 -1.77
CA ALA A 100 8.06 -5.29 -1.59
C ALA A 100 8.57 -6.41 -0.67
N GLU A 101 9.79 -6.91 -0.90
CA GLU A 101 10.42 -7.93 -0.05
C GLU A 101 10.51 -7.48 1.42
N ILE A 102 10.97 -6.25 1.68
CA ILE A 102 11.06 -5.71 3.04
C ILE A 102 9.67 -5.59 3.68
N LEU A 103 8.68 -5.09 2.94
CA LEU A 103 7.32 -4.90 3.46
C LEU A 103 6.66 -6.24 3.81
N GLU A 104 6.77 -7.23 2.92
CA GLU A 104 6.18 -8.57 3.08
C GLU A 104 6.83 -9.37 4.21
N THR A 105 8.16 -9.31 4.33
CA THR A 105 8.89 -10.07 5.35
C THR A 105 8.75 -9.47 6.76
N GLU A 106 8.45 -8.18 6.86
CA GLU A 106 8.43 -7.46 8.14
C GLU A 106 7.03 -7.24 8.72
N GLY A 107 6.07 -8.07 8.33
CA GLY A 107 4.76 -8.14 8.96
C GLY A 107 3.72 -7.15 8.43
N ALA A 108 3.87 -6.70 7.17
CA ALA A 108 2.73 -6.11 6.47
C ALA A 108 1.62 -7.15 6.32
N VAL A 109 0.39 -6.74 6.64
CA VAL A 109 -0.81 -7.57 6.48
C VAL A 109 -1.30 -7.54 5.04
N GLU A 110 -1.02 -6.44 4.36
CA GLU A 110 -1.39 -6.20 2.97
C GLU A 110 -0.35 -5.28 2.33
N VAL A 111 0.07 -5.60 1.11
CA VAL A 111 0.93 -4.75 0.27
C VAL A 111 0.24 -4.60 -1.08
N VAL A 112 0.06 -3.36 -1.53
CA VAL A 112 -0.62 -3.00 -2.77
C VAL A 112 0.30 -2.12 -3.62
N GLY A 113 0.45 -2.45 -4.89
CA GLY A 113 1.13 -1.60 -5.87
C GLY A 113 0.13 -0.78 -6.67
N HIS A 114 0.42 0.51 -6.85
CA HIS A 114 -0.28 1.38 -7.80
C HIS A 114 0.71 1.94 -8.81
N ASP A 115 0.32 1.96 -10.09
CA ASP A 115 1.06 2.50 -11.22
C ASP A 115 2.50 1.96 -11.40
N LEU A 116 2.81 0.78 -10.83
CA LEU A 116 4.16 0.18 -10.91
C LEU A 116 4.61 -0.05 -12.37
N GLU A 117 3.66 -0.30 -13.27
CA GLU A 117 3.90 -0.51 -14.69
C GLU A 117 4.37 0.74 -15.43
N SER A 118 4.05 1.95 -14.95
CA SER A 118 4.57 3.19 -15.56
C SER A 118 6.08 3.37 -15.34
N GLN A 119 6.66 2.64 -14.37
CA GLN A 119 8.11 2.57 -14.18
C GLN A 119 8.82 1.67 -15.21
N THR A 120 8.07 0.83 -15.94
CA THR A 120 8.64 -0.15 -16.89
C THR A 120 9.21 0.49 -18.15
N PHE A 121 8.97 1.79 -18.37
CA PHE A 121 9.54 2.53 -19.50
C PHE A 121 11.07 2.73 -19.43
N GLU A 122 11.74 2.33 -18.34
CA GLU A 122 13.20 2.43 -18.21
C GLU A 122 14.00 1.15 -18.57
N PHE A 123 13.39 0.00 -18.89
CA PHE A 123 14.14 -1.15 -19.45
C PHE A 123 13.33 -2.01 -20.45
N ALA A 124 13.98 -2.29 -21.58
CA ALA A 124 13.46 -3.07 -22.70
C ALA A 124 13.04 -4.51 -22.33
N ALA A 125 11.90 -4.92 -22.90
CA ALA A 125 11.52 -6.31 -23.21
C ALA A 125 11.70 -7.37 -22.11
N SER A 126 10.69 -7.54 -21.27
CA SER A 126 10.27 -8.86 -20.81
C SER A 126 8.74 -8.97 -20.91
N ARG A 127 8.30 -10.04 -21.56
CA ARG A 127 6.92 -10.34 -21.90
C ARG A 127 6.07 -10.66 -20.67
N GLU A 128 4.81 -10.24 -20.80
CA GLU A 128 3.58 -10.88 -20.32
C GLU A 128 3.13 -10.68 -18.87
N ASP A 129 1.85 -10.31 -18.81
CA ASP A 129 0.84 -10.39 -17.76
C ASP A 129 0.92 -9.43 -16.57
N GLY A 130 0.17 -8.32 -16.72
CA GLY A 130 -0.31 -7.49 -15.63
C GLY A 130 -1.14 -8.34 -14.67
N TYR A 131 -0.56 -8.59 -13.49
CA TYR A 131 -1.14 -9.47 -12.50
C TYR A 131 -1.27 -8.72 -11.18
N TRP A 132 -2.51 -8.40 -10.82
CA TRP A 132 -2.93 -7.99 -9.49
C TRP A 132 -2.72 -9.17 -8.54
N VAL A 133 -1.54 -9.30 -7.93
CA VAL A 133 -1.30 -10.36 -6.94
C VAL A 133 -1.52 -9.80 -5.54
N ARG A 134 -2.63 -10.24 -4.94
CA ARG A 134 -2.85 -10.24 -3.49
C ARG A 134 -2.23 -11.48 -2.88
N HIS A 135 -1.44 -11.30 -1.82
CA HIS A 135 -1.28 -12.32 -0.79
C HIS A 135 -2.00 -11.87 0.47
N PHE A 136 -3.23 -12.36 0.66
CA PHE A 136 -3.87 -12.40 1.98
C PHE A 136 -3.21 -13.53 2.76
N MET A 137 -2.42 -13.21 3.79
CA MET A 137 -2.12 -14.19 4.84
C MET A 137 -3.16 -14.04 5.95
N VAL A 138 -4.26 -14.76 5.80
CA VAL A 138 -5.13 -15.11 6.92
C VAL A 138 -4.76 -16.53 7.31
N ASP A 139 -4.18 -16.71 8.50
CA ASP A 139 -4.15 -18.01 9.15
C ASP A 139 -5.61 -18.46 9.39
N ASN A 140 -6.13 -19.35 8.55
CA ASN A 140 -7.31 -20.15 8.89
C ASN A 140 -7.28 -21.52 8.17
N PRO A 141 -7.23 -22.65 8.90
CA PRO A 141 -6.96 -23.98 8.34
C PRO A 141 -8.18 -24.69 7.72
N SER A 142 -9.18 -23.98 7.19
CA SER A 142 -10.27 -24.66 6.48
C SER A 142 -11.06 -23.74 5.54
N GLY A 143 -11.07 -24.10 4.26
CA GLY A 143 -12.18 -23.81 3.35
C GLY A 143 -12.08 -22.49 2.60
N ALA A 144 -11.76 -22.59 1.31
CA ALA A 144 -11.70 -21.51 0.34
C ALA A 144 -12.96 -20.61 0.35
N ASP A 145 -12.73 -19.32 0.57
CA ASP A 145 -13.44 -18.20 -0.05
C ASP A 145 -12.76 -16.90 0.39
N CYS A 146 -11.98 -16.31 -0.52
CA CYS A 146 -11.39 -14.99 -0.31
C CYS A 146 -12.53 -13.95 -0.16
N ILE A 147 -12.52 -13.17 0.93
CA ILE A 147 -13.49 -12.09 1.19
C ILE A 147 -13.57 -11.12 -0.01
N TYR A 148 -12.47 -10.94 -0.72
CA TYR A 148 -12.45 -10.06 -1.89
C TYR A 148 -13.26 -10.60 -3.07
N CYS A 149 -13.30 -11.93 -3.26
CA CYS A 149 -14.16 -12.56 -4.27
C CYS A 149 -15.65 -12.40 -3.97
N ARG A 150 -16.01 -12.10 -2.72
CA ARG A 150 -17.40 -11.77 -2.31
C ARG A 150 -17.74 -10.30 -2.50
N LEU A 151 -16.78 -9.40 -2.33
CA LEU A 151 -16.99 -7.95 -2.44
C LEU A 151 -17.02 -7.46 -3.89
N PHE A 152 -16.36 -8.16 -4.82
CA PHE A 152 -16.30 -7.78 -6.24
C PHE A 152 -16.60 -8.99 -7.15
N PRO A 153 -17.88 -9.36 -7.35
CA PRO A 153 -18.25 -10.59 -8.06
C PRO A 153 -18.06 -10.55 -9.60
N GLY A 154 -17.43 -9.51 -10.15
CA GLY A 154 -17.32 -9.27 -11.60
C GLY A 154 -16.18 -10.00 -12.32
N HIS A 155 -15.16 -10.50 -11.62
CA HIS A 155 -14.04 -11.20 -12.27
C HIS A 155 -14.14 -12.72 -12.08
N ARG A 156 -15.00 -13.34 -12.90
CA ARG A 156 -14.89 -14.76 -13.24
C ARG A 156 -14.69 -14.84 -14.75
N TYR A 157 -13.46 -15.07 -15.19
CA TYR A 157 -13.20 -15.50 -16.56
C TYR A 157 -12.87 -16.99 -16.58
N HIS A 158 -13.46 -17.64 -17.59
CA HIS A 158 -13.42 -19.06 -17.94
C HIS A 158 -12.02 -19.59 -18.24
#